data_AF-N2BLK2-F1
#
_entry.id   AF-N2BLK2-F1
#
_cell.length_a   1.000
_cell.length_b   1.000
_cell.length_c   1.000
_cell.angle_alpha   90.00
_cell.angle_beta   90.00
_cell.angle_gamma   90.00
#
_symmetry.space_group_name_H-M   'P 1'
#
loop_
_entity.id
_entity.type
_entity.pdbx_description
1 polymer ?
#
loop_
_entity_poly.entity_id
_entity_poly.type
_entity_poly.pdbx_seq_one_letter_code
_entity_poly.pdbx_strand_id
1 'polypeptide(L)' 'MPKETGLTDYICDRNPEHHKCAKEGTADANYFHEFGRTRSDGTMQNFILCDACYLKCRELMDRHDREFNTFMKGKE' A
#
# COMPACT_ATOMS: atom_id res chain seq x y z
N MET A 1 22.00 0.04 -28.02
CA MET A 1 21.98 -0.49 -26.64
C MET A 1 20.62 -1.12 -26.43
N PRO A 2 20.49 -2.45 -26.25
CA PRO A 2 19.20 -3.06 -26.04
C PRO A 2 18.69 -2.59 -24.67
N LYS A 3 17.61 -1.82 -24.66
CA LYS A 3 16.91 -1.43 -23.43
C LYS A 3 16.40 -2.73 -22.82
N GLU A 4 16.87 -3.11 -21.64
CA GLU A 4 16.36 -4.28 -20.92
C GLU A 4 14.87 -4.06 -20.66
N THR A 5 14.04 -4.64 -21.52
CA THR A 5 12.58 -4.61 -21.45
C THR A 5 12.16 -5.50 -20.29
N GLY A 6 11.91 -4.90 -19.12
CA GLY A 6 11.45 -5.64 -17.94
C GLY A 6 11.69 -4.96 -16.60
N LEU A 7 12.19 -3.73 -16.57
CA LEU A 7 12.30 -2.95 -15.34
C LEU A 7 11.04 -2.09 -15.17
N THR A 8 10.38 -2.25 -14.03
CA THR A 8 9.26 -1.41 -13.58
C THR A 8 9.80 -0.42 -12.56
N ASP A 9 9.41 0.85 -12.69
CA ASP A 9 9.74 1.87 -11.71
C ASP A 9 8.68 1.86 -10.59
N TYR A 10 9.06 1.34 -9.44
CA TYR A 10 8.19 1.31 -8.27
C TYR A 10 8.45 2.54 -7.43
N ILE A 11 7.44 3.39 -7.29
CA ILE A 11 7.48 4.59 -6.46
C ILE A 11 6.43 4.46 -5.37
N CYS A 12 6.81 4.66 -4.12
CA CYS A 12 5.87 4.67 -3.01
C CYS A 12 5.02 5.95 -3.04
N ASP A 13 3.70 5.83 -3.17
CA ASP A 13 2.73 6.93 -3.17
C ASP A 13 2.74 7.76 -1.87
N ARG A 14 3.22 7.19 -0.77
CA ARG A 14 3.29 7.85 0.54
C ARG A 14 4.65 8.44 0.86
N ASN A 15 5.70 7.94 0.20
CA ASN A 15 7.07 8.42 0.39
C ASN A 15 7.84 8.33 -0.94
N PRO A 16 7.82 9.38 -1.77
CA PRO A 16 8.46 9.37 -3.09
C PRO A 16 9.99 9.15 -3.04
N GLU A 17 10.64 9.42 -1.91
CA GLU A 17 12.06 9.13 -1.73
C GLU A 17 12.34 7.63 -1.77
N HIS A 18 11.34 6.80 -1.47
CA HIS A 18 11.40 5.35 -1.62
C HIS A 18 10.92 4.96 -3.02
N HIS A 19 11.82 5.06 -4.00
CA HIS A 19 11.60 4.56 -5.36
C HIS A 19 12.70 3.59 -5.77
N LYS A 20 12.37 2.63 -6.63
CA LYS A 20 13.33 1.68 -7.18
C LYS A 20 12.87 1.13 -8.51
N CYS A 21 13.76 1.18 -9.50
CA CYS A 21 13.61 0.42 -10.73
C CYS A 21 13.98 -1.03 -10.49
N ALA A 22 13.00 -1.92 -10.52
CA ALA A 22 13.19 -3.34 -10.27
C ALA A 22 12.45 -4.19 -11.31
N LYS A 23 12.96 -5.39 -11.56
CA LYS A 23 12.25 -6.37 -12.39
C LYS A 23 11.21 -7.09 -11.54
N GLU A 24 10.04 -7.34 -12.11
CA GLU A 24 8.99 -8.12 -11.44
C GLU A 24 9.53 -9.46 -10.93
N GLY A 25 9.10 -9.85 -9.72
CA GLY A 25 9.53 -11.08 -9.05
C GLY A 25 10.90 -11.02 -8.36
N THR A 26 11.63 -9.90 -8.45
CA THR A 26 12.86 -9.69 -7.65
C THR A 26 12.54 -9.29 -6.21
N ALA A 27 13.49 -9.50 -5.29
CA ALA A 27 13.36 -9.05 -3.90
C ALA A 27 13.08 -7.54 -3.79
N ASP A 28 13.61 -6.76 -4.73
CA ASP A 28 13.40 -5.32 -4.80
C ASP A 28 11.99 -4.93 -5.22
N ALA A 29 11.37 -5.69 -6.14
CA ALA A 29 9.96 -5.51 -6.47
C ALA A 29 9.04 -5.93 -5.30
N ASN A 30 9.39 -7.00 -4.59
CA ASN A 30 8.63 -7.51 -3.45
C ASN A 30 8.66 -6.59 -2.21
N TYR A 31 9.52 -5.56 -2.19
CA TYR A 31 9.52 -4.52 -1.17
C TYR A 31 8.34 -3.55 -1.32
N PHE A 32 7.75 -3.49 -2.50
CA PHE A 32 6.59 -2.65 -2.80
C PHE A 32 5.31 -3.49 -2.83
N HIS A 33 4.28 -2.98 -2.17
CA HIS A 33 3.00 -3.65 -2.01
C HIS A 33 1.90 -2.81 -2.63
N GLU A 34 1.00 -3.48 -3.34
CA GLU A 34 -0.23 -2.86 -3.80
C GLU A 34 -1.24 -2.76 -2.65
N PHE A 35 -1.77 -1.57 -2.45
CA PHE A 35 -2.74 -1.27 -1.41
C PHE A 35 -3.99 -0.66 -2.04
N GLY A 36 -5.10 -1.39 -2.01
CA GLY A 36 -6.39 -0.92 -2.49
C GLY A 36 -7.28 -0.42 -1.36
N ARG A 37 -7.90 0.75 -1.53
CA ARG A 37 -8.96 1.26 -0.64
C ARG A 37 -10.15 1.76 -1.45
N THR A 38 -11.33 1.36 -1.01
CA THR A 38 -12.59 1.93 -1.53
C THR A 38 -12.83 3.31 -0.90
N ARG A 39 -13.03 4.31 -1.75
CA ARG A 39 -13.38 5.68 -1.36
C ARG A 39 -14.85 5.79 -0.97
N SER A 40 -15.23 6.92 -0.37
CA SER A 40 -16.61 7.21 0.02
C SER A 40 -17.60 7.29 -1.15
N ASP A 41 -17.10 7.54 -2.35
CA ASP A 41 -17.88 7.53 -3.60
C ASP A 41 -18.02 6.12 -4.22
N GLY A 42 -17.47 5.08 -3.56
CA GLY A 42 -17.49 3.70 -4.04
C GLY A 42 -16.39 3.38 -5.05
N THR A 43 -15.54 4.33 -5.43
CA THR A 43 -14.43 4.08 -6.35
C THR A 43 -13.28 3.36 -5.64
N MET A 44 -12.65 2.40 -6.33
CA MET A 44 -11.45 1.72 -5.83
C MET A 44 -10.23 2.57 -6.18
N GLN A 45 -9.44 2.93 -5.17
CA GLN A 45 -8.17 3.61 -5.34
C GLN A 45 -7.03 2.67 -4.94
N ASN A 46 -6.13 2.40 -5.88
CA ASN A 46 -4.94 1.58 -5.65
C ASN A 46 -3.72 2.49 -5.46
N PHE A 47 -2.82 2.06 -4.58
CA PHE A 47 -1.57 2.74 -4.26
C PHE A 47 -0.44 1.71 -4.26
N ILE A 48 0.75 2.13 -4.65
CA ILE A 48 1.98 1.37 -4.44
C ILE A 48 2.66 1.91 -3.19
N LEU A 49 2.88 1.05 -2.20
CA LEU A 49 3.46 1.42 -0.92
C LEU A 49 4.74 0.63 -0.68
N CYS A 50 5.77 1.28 -0.15
CA CYS A 50 6.89 0.54 0.45
C CYS A 50 6.42 -0.24 1.69
N ASP A 51 7.14 -1.30 2.06
CA ASP A 51 6.84 -2.17 3.19
C ASP A 51 6.48 -1.41 4.49
N ALA A 52 7.28 -0.41 4.85
CA ALA A 52 7.04 0.42 6.04
C ALA A 52 5.72 1.21 5.97
N CYS A 53 5.36 1.74 4.80
CA CYS A 53 4.10 2.48 4.60
C CYS A 53 2.91 1.52 4.58
N TYR A 54 3.07 0.35 3.97
CA TYR A 54 2.05 -0.69 3.94
C TYR A 54 1.69 -1.16 5.35
N LEU A 55 2.69 -1.47 6.18
CA LEU A 55 2.52 -1.89 7.57
C LEU A 55 1.79 -0.82 8.40
N LYS A 56 2.20 0.44 8.29
CA LYS A 56 1.51 1.56 8.97
C LYS A 56 0.06 1.70 8.54
N CYS A 57 -0.24 1.56 7.24
CA CYS A 57 -1.62 1.61 6.75
C CYS A 57 -2.46 0.45 7.32
N ARG A 58 -1.90 -0.76 7.37
CA ARG A 58 -2.50 -1.94 8.00
C ARG A 58 -2.84 -1.70 9.47
N GLU A 59 -1.87 -1.24 10.26
CA GLU A 59 -2.07 -0.97 11.69
C GLU A 59 -3.13 0.10 11.96
N LEU A 60 -3.19 1.13 11.11
CA LEU A 60 -4.22 2.18 11.23
C LEU A 60 -5.62 1.63 10.94
N MET A 61 -5.78 0.79 9.91
CA MET A 61 -7.06 0.14 9.63
C MET A 61 -7.49 -0.78 10.77
N ASP A 62 -6.60 -1.65 11.25
CA ASP A 62 -6.90 -2.56 12.36
C ASP A 62 -7.31 -1.78 13.63
N ARG A 63 -6.69 -0.63 13.87
CA ARG A 63 -7.06 0.25 15.00
C ARG A 63 -8.43 0.87 14.81
N HIS A 64 -8.71 1.42 13.63
CA HIS A 64 -10.01 2.02 13.33
C HIS A 64 -11.13 0.98 13.44
N ASP A 65 -10.90 -0.25 12.98
CA ASP A 65 -11.87 -1.33 13.10
C ASP A 65 -12.12 -1.72 14.56
N ARG A 66 -11.07 -1.77 15.39
CA ARG A 66 -11.22 -2.02 16.84
C ARG A 66 -11.98 -0.91 17.54
N GLU A 67 -11.66 0.36 17.24
CA GLU A 67 -12.35 1.52 17.81
C GLU A 67 -13.82 1.54 17.39
N PHE A 68 -14.11 1.29 16.12
CA PHE A 68 -15.47 1.19 15.61
C PHE A 68 -16.26 0.06 16.27
N ASN A 69 -15.67 -1.14 16.37
CA ASN A 69 -16.30 -2.28 17.04
C ASN A 69 -16.57 -2.00 18.52
N THR A 70 -15.65 -1.31 19.20
CA THR A 70 -15.83 -0.91 20.61
C THR A 70 -16.96 0.10 20.75
N PHE A 71 -17.03 1.09 19.87
CA PHE A 71 -18.13 2.06 19.84
C PHE A 71 -19.48 1.41 19.59
N MET A 72 -19.57 0.45 18.66
CA MET A 72 -20.81 -0.27 18.36
C MET A 72 -21.26 -1.17 19.50
N LYS A 73 -20.32 -1.83 20.21
CA LYS A 73 -20.63 -2.66 21.39
C LYS A 73 -21.06 -1.86 22.62
N GLY A 74 -20.59 -0.63 22.78
CA GLY A 74 -20.96 0.24 23.91
C GLY A 74 -22.34 0.91 23.77
N LYS A 75 -23.11 0.58 22.72
CA LYS A 75 -24.45 1.12 22.46
C LYS A 75 -25.59 0.15 22.82
N GLU A 76 -25.28 -0.98 23.44
CA GLU A 76 -26.26 -1.88 24.09
C GLU A 76 -26.48 -1.46 25.55
#